data_AF-A0A352KBJ1-F1
#
_entry.id   AF-A0A352KBJ1-F1
#
_cell.length_a   1.000
_cell.length_b   1.000
_cell.length_c   1.000
_cell.angle_alpha   90.00
_cell.angle_beta   90.00
_cell.angle_gamma   90.00
#
_symmetry.space_group_name_H-M   'P 1'
#
loop_
_entity.id
_entity.type
_entity.pdbx_description
1 polymer ?
#
loop_
_entity_poly.entity_id
_entity_poly.type
_entity_poly.pdbx_seq_one_letter_code
_entity_poly.pdbx_strand_id
1 'polypeptide(L)' 'LERVQEDVKEIGKVEQTPKMEGRQMMMVLAPK' A
#
# COMPACT_ATOMS: atom_id res chain seq x y z
N LEU A 1 0.76 -4.39 7.47
CA LEU A 1 0.43 -3.86 6.12
C LEU A 1 -0.10 -4.92 5.17
N GLU A 2 0.25 -6.19 5.36
CA GLU A 2 -0.25 -7.30 4.53
C GLU A 2 -1.79 -7.36 4.50
N ARG A 3 -2.44 -7.26 5.67
CA ARG A 3 -3.91 -7.20 5.76
C ARG A 3 -4.53 -6.00 5.02
N VAL A 4 -3.93 -4.82 5.15
CA VAL A 4 -4.40 -3.60 4.47
C VAL A 4 -4.16 -3.70 2.95
N GLN A 5 -3.12 -4.40 2.51
CA GLN A 5 -2.91 -4.69 1.09
C GLN A 5 -3.97 -5.62 0.54
N GLU A 6 -4.38 -6.65 1.30
CA GLU A 6 -5.46 -7.55 0.90
C GLU A 6 -6.79 -6.82 0.77
N ASP A 7 -7.15 -6.00 1.75
CA ASP A 7 -8.38 -5.20 1.72
C ASP A 7 -8.39 -4.20 0.55
N VAL A 8 -7.23 -3.69 0.12
CA VAL A 8 -7.14 -2.70 -0.96
C VAL A 8 -7.02 -3.33 -2.35
N LYS A 9 -6.64 -4.60 -2.48
CA LYS A 9 -6.55 -5.30 -3.79
C LYS A 9 -7.86 -5.28 -4.58
N GLU A 10 -8.99 -5.21 -3.89
CA GLU A 10 -10.31 -5.20 -4.52
C GLU A 10 -10.67 -3.83 -5.11
N ILE A 11 -10.21 -2.74 -4.49
CA ILE A 11 -10.56 -1.36 -4.83
C ILE A 11 -9.47 -0.60 -5.60
N GLY A 12 -8.23 -1.09 -5.60
CA GLY A 12 -7.10 -0.39 -6.18
C GLY A 12 -5.88 -1.27 -6.47
N LYS A 13 -4.87 -0.69 -7.10
CA LYS A 13 -3.58 -1.34 -7.38
C LYS A 13 -2.49 -0.72 -6.50
N VAL A 14 -1.53 -1.55 -6.11
CA VAL A 14 -0.32 -1.09 -5.42
C VAL A 14 0.63 -0.50 -6.44
N GLU A 15 0.88 0.82 -6.37
CA GLU A 15 1.86 1.49 -7.24
C GLU A 15 3.26 1.49 -6.63
N GLN A 16 3.35 1.68 -5.32
CA GLN A 16 4.62 1.56 -4.59
C GLN A 16 4.44 0.58 -3.44
N THR A 17 5.30 -0.44 -3.44
CA THR A 17 5.41 -1.39 -2.33
C THR A 17 5.80 -0.67 -1.04
N PRO A 18 5.47 -1.24 0.13
CA PRO A 18 5.78 -0.60 1.40
C PRO A 18 7.28 -0.37 1.56
N LYS A 19 7.68 0.88 1.76
CA LYS A 19 9.06 1.27 2.05
C LYS A 19 9.15 2.06 3.34
N MET A 20 10.30 2.02 3.98
CA MET A 20 10.60 2.82 5.17
C MET A 20 11.06 4.20 4.73
N GLU A 21 10.27 5.23 5.03
CA GLU A 21 10.68 6.63 4.91
C GLU A 21 10.88 7.20 6.32
N GLY A 22 12.16 7.31 6.72
CA GLY A 22 12.56 7.69 8.06
C GLY A 22 12.18 6.64 9.11
N ARG A 23 11.22 6.98 9.98
CA ARG A 23 10.69 6.10 11.03
C ARG A 23 9.31 5.52 10.70
N GLN A 24 8.76 5.84 9.54
CA GLN A 24 7.43 5.44 9.12
C GLN A 24 7.51 4.52 7.90
N MET A 25 6.60 3.55 7.84
CA MET A 25 6.43 2.68 6.69
C MET A 25 5.30 3.22 5.84
N MET A 26 5.59 3.58 4.59
CA MET A 26 4.64 4.18 3.66
C MET A 26 4.41 3.26 2.47
N MET A 27 3.16 3.22 1.99
CA MET A 27 2.72 2.48 0.82
C MET A 27 1.80 3.38 0.00
N VAL A 28 1.94 3.37 -1.34
CA VAL A 28 1.12 4.18 -2.24
C VAL A 28 0.17 3.28 -3.03
N LEU A 29 -1.10 3.65 -3.01
CA LEU A 29 -2.22 2.92 -3.60
C LEU A 29 -2.90 3.83 -4.62
N ALA A 30 -3.19 3.31 -5.80
CA ALA A 30 -4.00 4.00 -6.80
C ALA A 30 -5.37 3.32 -6.93
N PRO A 31 -6.48 4.09 -6.93
CA PRO A 31 -7.81 3.55 -7.23
C PRO A 31 -7.89 3.07 -8.68
N LYS A 32 -8.77 2.11 -8.97
CA LYS A 32 -9.14 1.77 -10.36
C LYS A 32 -9.96 2.87 -11.03
#